data_AF-A0A847XU85-F1
#
_entry.id   AF-A0A847XU85-F1
#
_cell.length_a   1.000
_cell.length_b   1.000
_cell.length_c   1.000
_cell.angle_alpha   90.00
_cell.angle_beta   90.00
_cell.angle_gamma   90.00
#
_symmetry.space_group_name_H-M   'P 1'
#
loop_
_entity.id
_entity.type
_entity.pdbx_description
1 polymer ?
#
loop_
_entity_poly.entity_id
_entity_poly.type
_entity_poly.pdbx_seq_one_letter_code
_entity_poly.pdbx_strand_id
1 'polypeptide(L)'
;GSDGGHNGLAHINSVLGTNVYARVRIGIGNGFPKGAQVNYVLGKWNREETDFLRERIRIVIEMIKSFCTVGAELTMTAYNKEGKVPAKEAIKQSPEKNNTA
;
A
#
# COMPACT_ATOMS: atom_id res chain seq x y z
N GLY A 1 -12.53 -0.57 10.91
CA GLY A 1 -12.72 -1.48 9.76
C GLY A 1 -12.20 -2.87 10.09
N SER A 2 -12.77 -3.95 9.54
CA SER A 2 -12.39 -5.34 9.89
C SER A 2 -10.93 -5.69 9.55
N ASP A 3 -10.41 -6.77 10.13
CA ASP A 3 -9.05 -7.28 9.91
C ASP A 3 -8.86 -7.96 8.54
N GLY A 4 -9.94 -8.36 7.87
CA GLY A 4 -9.88 -8.99 6.54
C GLY A 4 -9.09 -10.30 6.50
N GLY A 5 -9.04 -11.05 7.61
CA GLY A 5 -8.25 -12.29 7.73
C GLY A 5 -6.77 -12.06 8.02
N HIS A 6 -6.35 -10.83 8.34
CA HIS A 6 -4.98 -10.53 8.73
C HIS A 6 -4.78 -10.72 10.25
N ASN A 7 -4.09 -11.78 10.65
CA ASN A 7 -3.88 -12.14 12.06
C ASN A 7 -3.31 -11.00 12.91
N GLY A 8 -2.37 -10.21 12.36
CA GLY A 8 -1.82 -9.05 13.07
C GLY A 8 -2.86 -7.94 13.34
N LEU A 9 -3.82 -7.74 12.43
CA LEU A 9 -4.87 -6.74 12.64
C LEU A 9 -5.92 -7.26 13.63
N ALA A 10 -6.23 -8.56 13.59
CA ALA A 10 -7.10 -9.20 14.58
C ALA A 10 -6.53 -9.03 15.99
N HIS A 11 -5.21 -9.21 16.16
CA HIS A 11 -4.54 -8.99 17.44
C HIS A 11 -4.59 -7.52 17.89
N ILE A 12 -4.30 -6.57 17.00
CA ILE A 12 -4.41 -5.13 17.33
C ILE A 12 -5.83 -4.76 17.75
N ASN A 13 -6.84 -5.22 17.01
CA ASN A 13 -8.26 -5.00 17.36
C ASN A 13 -8.57 -5.56 18.76
N SER A 14 -8.07 -6.76 19.07
CA SER A 14 -8.26 -7.39 20.37
C SER A 14 -7.61 -6.61 21.51
N VAL A 15 -6.41 -6.07 21.29
CA VAL A 15 -5.67 -5.29 22.29
C VAL A 15 -6.31 -3.92 22.52
N LEU A 16 -6.77 -3.26 21.47
CA LEU A 16 -7.36 -1.92 21.56
C LEU A 16 -8.85 -1.94 21.94
N GLY A 17 -9.53 -3.08 21.81
CA GLY A 17 -11.00 -3.17 21.97
C GLY A 17 -11.78 -2.43 20.87
N THR A 18 -11.10 -1.97 19.82
CA THR A 18 -11.70 -1.21 18.72
C THR A 18 -10.96 -1.47 17.41
N ASN A 19 -11.67 -1.30 16.30
CA ASN A 19 -11.10 -1.34 14.96
C ASN A 19 -11.11 0.05 14.27
N VAL A 20 -11.37 1.10 15.05
CA VAL A 20 -11.49 2.49 14.59
C VAL A 20 -10.14 3.18 14.68
N TYR A 21 -9.25 2.86 13.74
CA TYR A 21 -7.95 3.50 13.59
C TYR A 21 -7.55 3.55 12.11
N ALA A 22 -6.73 4.53 11.77
CA ALA A 22 -6.20 4.70 10.41
C ALA A 22 -5.16 3.61 10.11
N ARG A 23 -5.13 3.15 8.85
CA ARG A 23 -4.16 2.16 8.38
C ARG A 23 -3.82 2.36 6.91
N VAL A 24 -2.56 2.17 6.57
CA VAL A 24 -2.09 2.10 5.18
C VAL A 24 -2.15 0.64 4.73
N ARG A 25 -2.74 0.38 3.56
CA ARG A 25 -2.83 -0.97 2.99
C ARG A 25 -1.92 -1.07 1.78
N ILE A 26 -1.02 -2.02 1.79
CA ILE A 26 -0.18 -2.37 0.64
C ILE A 26 -0.76 -3.64 0.03
N GLY A 27 -1.29 -3.52 -1.19
CA GLY A 27 -1.79 -4.67 -1.92
C GLY A 27 -0.63 -5.53 -2.40
N ILE A 28 -0.53 -6.76 -1.89
CA ILE A 28 0.51 -7.71 -2.29
C ILE A 28 0.07 -8.65 -3.41
N GLY A 29 -1.23 -8.66 -3.74
CA GLY A 29 -1.84 -9.55 -4.72
C GLY A 29 -2.66 -10.66 -4.09
N ASN A 30 -3.31 -11.46 -4.93
CA ASN A 30 -4.14 -12.61 -4.55
C ASN A 30 -3.89 -13.83 -5.45
N GLY A 31 -2.69 -13.90 -6.04
CA GLY A 31 -2.28 -14.94 -7.01
C GLY A 31 -1.96 -16.28 -6.37
N PHE A 32 -2.82 -16.78 -5.48
CA PHE A 32 -2.65 -18.06 -4.81
C PHE A 32 -3.91 -18.93 -4.91
N PRO A 33 -3.78 -20.26 -5.04
CA PRO A 33 -4.91 -21.17 -4.98
C PRO A 33 -5.64 -21.10 -3.62
N LYS A 34 -6.92 -21.51 -3.59
CA LYS A 34 -7.67 -21.62 -2.33
C LYS A 34 -6.89 -22.47 -1.32
N GLY A 35 -6.72 -21.96 -0.10
CA GLY A 35 -5.96 -22.63 0.97
C GLY A 35 -4.45 -22.39 0.97
N ALA A 36 -3.88 -21.81 -0.09
CA ALA A 36 -2.44 -21.55 -0.19
C ALA A 36 -2.00 -20.15 0.31
N GLN A 37 -2.90 -19.41 0.96
CA GLN A 37 -2.63 -18.05 1.43
C GLN A 37 -1.42 -17.97 2.37
N VAL A 38 -1.26 -18.96 3.26
CA VAL A 38 -0.15 -19.00 4.23
C VAL A 38 1.19 -19.05 3.50
N ASN A 39 1.31 -19.89 2.47
CA ASN A 39 2.53 -20.01 1.67
C ASN A 39 2.81 -18.74 0.87
N TYR A 40 1.77 -18.06 0.42
CA TYR A 40 1.90 -16.80 -0.32
C TYR A 40 2.44 -15.67 0.58
N VAL A 41 1.87 -15.48 1.78
CA VAL A 41 2.28 -14.39 2.68
C VAL A 41 3.63 -14.62 3.36
N LEU A 42 4.06 -15.89 3.49
CA LEU A 42 5.37 -16.26 4.02
C LEU A 42 6.42 -16.51 2.91
N GLY A 43 6.00 -16.38 1.65
CA GLY A 43 6.85 -16.59 0.48
C GLY A 43 7.90 -15.50 0.30
N LYS A 44 8.85 -15.77 -0.60
CA LYS A 44 9.80 -14.75 -1.05
C LYS A 44 9.25 -14.03 -2.27
N TRP A 45 9.52 -12.74 -2.33
CA TRP A 45 9.23 -11.92 -3.51
C TRP A 45 10.12 -12.32 -4.69
N ASN A 46 9.55 -12.34 -5.88
CA ASN A 46 10.32 -12.36 -7.12
C ASN A 46 10.87 -10.96 -7.46
N ARG A 47 11.62 -10.86 -8.56
CA ARG A 47 12.28 -9.60 -8.95
C ARG A 47 11.25 -8.52 -9.30
N GLU A 48 10.25 -8.87 -10.09
CA GLU A 48 9.20 -7.98 -10.56
C GLU A 48 8.37 -7.43 -9.39
N GLU A 49 8.03 -8.28 -8.42
CA GLU A 49 7.34 -7.91 -7.19
C GLU A 49 8.21 -7.03 -6.28
N THR A 50 9.51 -7.32 -6.20
CA THR A 50 10.46 -6.51 -5.41
C THR A 50 10.61 -5.11 -6.00
N ASP A 51 10.73 -5.00 -7.33
CA ASP A 51 10.83 -3.72 -8.03
C ASP A 51 9.51 -2.93 -7.88
N PHE A 52 8.36 -3.61 -8.03
CA PHE A 52 7.04 -3.04 -7.73
C PHE A 52 6.96 -2.49 -6.30
N LEU A 53 7.38 -3.28 -5.31
CA LEU A 53 7.32 -2.88 -3.91
C LEU A 53 8.22 -1.68 -3.62
N ARG A 54 9.41 -1.62 -4.23
CA ARG A 54 10.33 -0.50 -4.10
C ARG A 54 9.72 0.81 -4.59
N GLU A 55 9.00 0.80 -5.70
CA GLU A 55 8.26 1.96 -6.19
C GLU A 55 7.15 2.37 -5.23
N ARG A 56 6.39 1.41 -4.70
CA ARG A 56 5.31 1.68 -3.74
C ARG A 56 5.81 2.23 -2.42
N ILE A 57 6.95 1.76 -1.92
CA ILE A 57 7.51 2.23 -0.65
C ILE A 57 7.74 3.75 -0.69
N ARG A 58 8.17 4.31 -1.83
CA ARG A 58 8.34 5.76 -1.97
C ARG A 58 7.03 6.52 -1.78
N ILE A 59 5.95 6.04 -2.40
CA ILE A 59 4.61 6.64 -2.25
C ILE A 59 4.14 6.52 -0.79
N VAL A 60 4.34 5.36 -0.16
CA VAL A 60 3.96 5.13 1.24
C VAL A 60 4.70 6.07 2.20
N ILE A 61 5.99 6.34 1.95
CA ILE A 61 6.75 7.31 2.76
C ILE A 61 6.12 8.70 2.67
N GLU A 62 5.77 9.16 1.47
CA GLU A 62 5.13 10.47 1.29
C GLU A 62 3.70 10.50 1.88
N MET A 63 2.96 9.39 1.79
CA MET A 63 1.67 9.24 2.47
C MET A 63 1.80 9.39 3.99
N ILE A 64 2.80 8.76 4.62
CA ILE A 64 3.03 8.85 6.06
C ILE A 64 3.37 10.27 6.46
N LYS A 65 4.23 10.96 5.69
CA LYS A 65 4.57 12.37 5.92
C LYS A 65 3.32 13.25 5.81
N SER A 66 2.57 13.12 4.73
CA SER A 66 1.32 13.86 4.50
C SER A 66 0.31 13.62 5.61
N PHE A 67 0.16 12.37 6.06
CA PHE A 67 -0.76 12.03 7.15
C PHE A 67 -0.43 12.80 8.43
N CYS A 68 0.87 12.93 8.75
CA CYS A 68 1.33 13.64 9.94
C CYS A 68 1.24 15.16 9.80
N THR A 69 1.29 15.72 8.58
CA THR A 69 1.35 17.18 8.37
C THR A 69 0.00 17.81 8.04
N VAL A 70 -0.85 17.15 7.26
CA VAL A 70 -2.14 17.70 6.77
C VAL A 70 -3.35 16.86 7.17
N GLY A 71 -3.15 15.69 7.79
CA GLY A 71 -4.21 14.86 8.34
C GLY A 71 -4.83 13.86 7.34
N ALA A 72 -5.62 12.94 7.89
CA ALA A 72 -6.07 11.73 7.19
C ALA A 72 -6.87 11.99 5.91
N GLU A 73 -7.82 12.93 5.94
CA GLU A 73 -8.76 13.16 4.83
C GLU A 73 -8.07 13.68 3.57
N LEU A 74 -7.19 14.68 3.72
CA LEU A 74 -6.43 15.25 2.61
C LEU A 74 -5.42 14.25 2.07
N THR A 75 -4.72 13.51 2.94
CA THR A 75 -3.81 12.44 2.53
C THR A 75 -4.55 11.35 1.75
N MET A 76 -5.72 10.92 2.21
CA MET A 76 -6.53 9.92 1.51
C MET A 76 -6.96 10.42 0.13
N THR A 77 -7.36 11.69 0.02
CA THR A 77 -7.77 12.30 -1.25
C THR A 77 -6.63 12.34 -2.26
N ALA A 78 -5.43 12.71 -1.82
CA ALA A 78 -4.24 12.77 -2.67
C ALA A 78 -3.79 11.38 -3.15
N TYR A 79 -3.61 10.43 -2.22
CA TYR A 79 -2.86 9.21 -2.51
C TYR A 79 -3.71 7.97 -2.83
N ASN A 80 -5.02 7.96 -2.55
CA ASN A 80 -5.84 6.78 -2.86
C ASN A 80 -5.97 6.50 -4.36
N LYS A 81 -5.76 7.50 -5.23
CA LYS A 81 -5.73 7.33 -6.68
C LYS A 81 -4.35 6.83 -7.14
N GLU A 82 -3.28 7.48 -6.70
CA GLU A 82 -1.90 7.10 -7.03
C GLU A 82 -1.53 5.70 -6.53
N GLY A 83 -2.04 5.32 -5.36
CA GLY A 83 -1.86 3.98 -4.78
C GLY A 83 -2.54 2.86 -5.56
N LYS A 84 -3.48 3.17 -6.47
CA LYS A 84 -4.20 2.18 -7.31
C LYS A 84 -3.60 2.00 -8.70
N VAL A 85 -2.71 2.90 -9.15
CA VAL A 85 -2.13 2.86 -10.50
C VAL A 85 -1.22 1.63 -10.62
N PRO A 86 -1.36 0.71 -11.58
CA PRO A 86 -0.44 -0.41 -11.80
C PRO A 86 0.99 0.05 -12.12
N ALA A 87 2.05 -0.68 -11.71
CA ALA A 87 3.43 -0.24 -11.92
C ALA A 87 3.82 0.01 -13.39
N LYS A 88 3.18 -0.67 -14.35
CA LYS A 88 3.39 -0.41 -15.79
C LYS A 88 2.87 0.96 -16.26
N GLU A 89 1.93 1.58 -15.54
CA GLU A 89 1.35 2.88 -15.90
C GLU A 89 2.02 4.05 -15.15
N ALA A 90 2.55 3.80 -13.94
CA ALA A 90 3.25 4.81 -13.14
C ALA A 90 4.54 5.32 -13.82
N ILE A 91 5.23 4.46 -14.58
CA ILE A 91 6.44 4.82 -15.36
C ILE A 91 6.11 5.76 -16.52
N LYS A 92 4.88 5.72 -17.08
CA LYS A 92 4.44 6.61 -18.16
C LYS A 92 3.92 7.98 -17.70
N GLN A 93 3.60 8.12 -16.41
CA GLN A 93 2.94 9.32 -15.88
C GLN A 93 3.84 10.26 -15.07
N SER A 94 5.15 9.99 -14.95
CA SER A 94 6.07 11.04 -14.50
C SER A 94 6.18 12.08 -15.62
N PRO A 95 5.73 13.33 -15.41
CA PRO A 95 5.90 14.36 -16.43
C PRO A 95 7.39 14.59 -16.64
N GLU A 96 7.85 14.38 -17.87
CA GLU A 96 9.02 15.11 -18.36
C GLU A 96 8.77 16.58 -18.01
N LYS A 97 9.54 17.10 -17.06
CA LYS A 97 9.67 18.55 -16.93
C LYS A 97 10.28 18.99 -18.25
N ASN A 98 9.42 19.52 -19.14
CA ASN A 98 9.81 20.34 -20.28
C ASN A 98 10.82 21.37 -19.76
N ASN A 99 12.11 21.10 -19.94
CA ASN A 99 13.12 22.10 -19.76
C ASN A 99 13.27 22.77 -21.12
N THR A 100 12.64 23.94 -21.20
CA THR A 100 12.79 24.90 -22.27
C THR A 100 14.26 25.34 -22.35
N ALA A 101 14.88 25.14 -23.50
CA ALA A 101 15.90 26.00 -24.11
C ALA A 101 15.99 25.65 -25.60
#